data_AF-A0A4Q2V1A9-F1
#
_entry.id   AF-A0A4Q2V1A9-F1
#
_cell.length_a   1.000
_cell.length_b   1.000
_cell.length_c   1.000
_cell.angle_alpha   90.00
_cell.angle_beta   90.00
_cell.angle_gamma   90.00
#
_symmetry.space_group_name_H-M   'P 1'
#
loop_
_entity.id
_entity.type
_entity.pdbx_description
1 polymer ?
#
loop_
_entity_poly.entity_id
_entity_poly.type
_entity_poly.pdbx_seq_one_letter_code
_entity_poly.pdbx_strand_id
1 'polypeptide(L)'
;MSQSTSEADIILALQAYEADPKLSLRRAAKIYDVPFRTLHYRSQGRQARNDCIPNSRKLSDLEEQVIVQYILDLDSRGFPPRHHDVEQMANRLLADRNTSPVGKRWAINFVKRQPELKTRFQRKYDYRRAKCEDPTVIRNWFRLIENTIVLNIGGFTLNFRIKVQD
;
A
#
# COMPACT_ATOMS: atom_id res chain seq x y z
N MET A 1 -1.94 4.39 -37.44
CA MET A 1 -1.84 4.15 -35.98
C MET A 1 -1.87 5.51 -35.30
N SER A 2 -2.88 5.82 -34.48
CA SER A 2 -3.00 7.12 -33.81
C SER A 2 -1.88 7.27 -32.79
N GLN A 3 -1.01 8.27 -32.95
CA GLN A 3 0.00 8.59 -31.95
C GLN A 3 -0.72 8.91 -30.64
N SER A 4 -0.31 8.25 -29.56
CA SER A 4 -0.78 8.59 -28.22
C SER A 4 -0.22 9.97 -27.88
N THR A 5 -1.03 11.01 -27.96
CA THR A 5 -0.64 12.35 -27.48
C THR A 5 -0.18 12.26 -26.03
N SER A 6 1.05 12.68 -25.78
CA SER A 6 1.64 12.71 -24.45
C SER A 6 1.20 13.99 -23.71
N GLU A 7 1.03 13.94 -22.39
CA GLU A 7 0.79 15.16 -21.59
C GLU A 7 1.93 16.17 -21.75
N ALA A 8 3.15 15.71 -22.04
CA ALA A 8 4.28 16.58 -22.34
C ALA A 8 4.02 17.50 -23.55
N ASP A 9 3.41 16.98 -24.61
CA ASP A 9 3.13 17.74 -25.83
C ASP A 9 2.08 18.82 -25.57
N ILE A 10 1.10 18.52 -24.71
CA ILE A 10 0.06 19.47 -24.28
C ILE A 10 0.69 20.60 -23.46
N ILE A 11 1.62 20.29 -22.55
CA ILE A 11 2.33 21.27 -21.74
C ILE A 11 3.19 22.18 -22.63
N LEU A 12 3.93 21.60 -23.59
CA LEU A 12 4.72 22.38 -24.55
C LEU A 12 3.85 23.30 -25.41
N ALA A 13 2.69 22.82 -25.86
CA ALA A 13 1.74 23.62 -26.63
C ALA A 13 1.15 24.78 -25.82
N LEU A 14 0.89 24.58 -24.51
CA LEU A 14 0.48 25.66 -23.61
C LEU A 14 1.58 26.68 -23.41
N GLN A 15 2.81 26.25 -23.15
CA GLN A 15 3.96 27.14 -22.97
C GLN A 15 4.20 28.01 -24.22
N ALA A 16 4.10 27.41 -25.41
CA ALA A 16 4.21 28.15 -26.67
C ALA A 16 3.08 29.18 -26.87
N TYR A 17 1.87 28.83 -26.47
CA TYR A 17 0.72 29.75 -26.48
C TYR A 17 0.89 30.91 -25.48
N GLU A 18 1.42 30.65 -24.30
CA GLU A 18 1.68 31.69 -23.28
C GLU A 18 2.85 32.61 -23.66
N ALA A 19 3.85 32.08 -24.37
CA ALA A 19 5.03 32.83 -24.79
C ALA A 19 4.79 33.76 -26.00
N ASP A 20 3.85 33.43 -26.89
CA ASP A 20 3.59 34.19 -28.11
C ASP A 20 2.16 34.78 -28.13
N PRO A 21 2.00 36.11 -27.92
CA PRO A 21 0.70 36.78 -27.96
C PRO A 21 -0.04 36.69 -29.32
N LYS A 22 0.65 36.36 -30.41
CA LYS A 22 0.05 36.21 -31.74
C LYS A 22 -0.39 34.78 -32.04
N LEU A 23 0.03 33.81 -31.22
CA LEU A 23 -0.29 32.42 -31.41
C LEU A 23 -1.69 32.12 -30.85
N SER A 24 -2.61 31.68 -31.70
CA SER A 24 -3.90 31.21 -31.21
C SER A 24 -3.80 29.78 -30.68
N LEU A 25 -4.65 29.45 -29.70
CA LEU A 25 -4.70 28.11 -29.11
C LEU A 25 -4.99 27.01 -30.15
N ARG A 26 -5.79 27.30 -31.19
CA ARG A 26 -6.03 26.39 -32.32
C ARG A 26 -4.77 26.15 -33.15
N ARG A 27 -3.95 27.18 -33.32
CA ARG A 27 -2.70 27.10 -34.08
C ARG A 27 -1.64 26.35 -33.28
N ALA A 28 -1.53 26.61 -31.97
CA ALA A 28 -0.72 25.82 -31.05
C ALA A 28 -1.07 24.33 -31.12
N ALA A 29 -2.37 24.00 -31.01
CA ALA A 29 -2.85 22.62 -31.12
C ALA A 29 -2.41 21.93 -32.43
N LYS A 30 -2.43 22.67 -33.55
CA LYS A 30 -2.02 22.15 -34.86
C LYS A 30 -0.51 21.98 -34.99
N ILE A 31 0.29 22.88 -34.42
CA ILE A 31 1.77 22.81 -34.48
C ILE A 31 2.30 21.62 -33.69
N TYR A 32 1.75 21.41 -32.50
CA TYR A 32 2.16 20.35 -31.58
C TYR A 32 1.38 19.04 -31.77
N ASP A 33 0.53 18.95 -32.80
CA ASP A 33 -0.34 17.81 -33.10
C ASP A 33 -1.15 17.29 -31.90
N VAL A 34 -1.68 18.22 -31.08
CA VAL A 34 -2.51 17.89 -29.92
C VAL A 34 -3.99 18.18 -30.17
N PRO A 35 -4.93 17.35 -29.66
CA PRO A 35 -6.34 17.65 -29.75
C PRO A 35 -6.68 19.00 -29.12
N PHE A 36 -7.22 19.91 -29.93
CA PHE A 36 -7.59 21.26 -29.49
C PHE A 36 -8.44 21.27 -28.21
N ARG A 37 -9.39 20.34 -28.11
CA ARG A 37 -10.29 20.26 -26.95
C ARG A 37 -9.55 19.96 -25.65
N THR A 38 -8.53 19.11 -25.70
CA THR A 38 -7.68 18.78 -24.55
C THR A 38 -6.83 19.98 -24.15
N LEU A 39 -6.20 20.64 -25.13
CA LEU A 39 -5.41 21.85 -24.90
C LEU A 39 -6.25 22.98 -24.29
N HIS A 40 -7.46 23.20 -24.80
CA HIS A 40 -8.43 24.17 -24.28
C HIS A 40 -8.85 23.89 -22.84
N TYR A 41 -9.10 22.63 -22.48
CA TYR A 41 -9.37 22.29 -21.09
C TYR A 41 -8.17 22.56 -20.18
N ARG A 42 -6.97 22.27 -20.68
CA ARG A 42 -5.72 22.51 -19.96
C ARG A 42 -5.45 24.00 -19.75
N SER A 43 -5.70 24.84 -20.75
CA SER A 43 -5.59 26.31 -20.62
C SER A 43 -6.63 26.91 -19.67
N GLN A 44 -7.76 26.22 -19.45
CA GLN A 44 -8.75 26.58 -18.43
C GLN A 44 -8.40 26.06 -17.03
N GLY A 45 -7.21 25.47 -16.84
CA GLY A 45 -6.74 24.98 -15.55
C GLY A 45 -7.23 23.58 -15.16
N ARG A 46 -7.88 22.82 -16.07
CA ARG A 46 -8.19 21.42 -15.76
C ARG A 46 -6.90 20.61 -15.69
N GLN A 47 -6.75 19.85 -14.62
CA GLN A 47 -5.63 18.93 -14.40
C GLN A 47 -5.74 17.66 -15.26
N ALA A 48 -4.63 16.98 -15.54
CA ALA A 48 -4.67 15.67 -16.20
C ALA A 48 -5.32 14.69 -15.24
N ARG A 49 -5.89 13.64 -15.82
CA ARG A 49 -6.51 12.59 -15.00
C ARG A 49 -5.54 11.97 -14.00
N ASN A 50 -4.26 11.86 -14.35
CA ASN A 50 -3.20 11.33 -13.50
C ASN A 50 -2.82 12.27 -12.35
N ASP A 51 -2.94 13.59 -12.58
CA ASP A 51 -2.62 14.61 -11.56
C ASP A 51 -3.81 14.89 -10.64
N CYS A 52 -5.03 14.57 -11.08
CA CYS A 52 -6.24 14.78 -10.28
C CYS A 52 -6.29 13.83 -9.08
N ILE A 53 -6.51 14.40 -7.90
CA ILE A 53 -6.80 13.63 -6.69
C ILE A 53 -8.11 12.83 -6.92
N PRO A 54 -8.11 11.50 -6.73
CA PRO A 54 -9.31 10.72 -6.90
C PRO A 54 -10.33 11.06 -5.81
N ASN A 55 -11.60 11.23 -6.17
CA ASN A 55 -12.71 11.55 -5.24
C ASN A 55 -12.85 10.56 -4.06
N SER A 56 -12.28 9.35 -4.20
CA SER A 56 -12.24 8.35 -3.14
C SER A 56 -11.15 8.58 -2.08
N ARG A 57 -10.27 9.58 -2.26
CA ARG A 57 -9.23 9.93 -1.30
C ARG A 57 -9.87 10.72 -0.15
N LYS A 58 -10.01 10.05 0.99
CA LYS A 58 -10.63 10.59 2.22
C LYS A 58 -9.60 11.17 3.19
N LEU A 59 -8.37 10.71 3.09
CA LEU A 59 -7.25 11.08 3.97
C LEU A 59 -6.29 12.01 3.23
N SER A 60 -5.55 12.81 4.00
CA SER A 60 -4.45 13.63 3.48
C SER A 60 -3.22 12.77 3.19
N ASP A 61 -2.29 13.31 2.40
CA ASP A 61 -1.04 12.66 2.02
C ASP A 61 -0.24 12.19 3.24
N LEU A 62 -0.18 13.04 4.28
CA LEU A 62 0.49 12.72 5.54
C LEU A 62 -0.19 11.56 6.27
N GLU A 63 -1.52 11.54 6.36
CA GLU A 63 -2.24 10.45 7.00
C GLU A 63 -2.08 9.14 6.25
N GLU A 64 -2.16 9.17 4.93
CA GLU A 64 -1.92 8.00 4.10
C GLU A 64 -0.49 7.48 4.31
N GLN A 65 0.50 8.37 4.43
CA GLN A 65 1.89 8.00 4.71
C GLN A 65 2.06 7.35 6.09
N VAL A 66 1.40 7.88 7.13
CA VAL A 66 1.42 7.29 8.48
C VAL A 66 0.84 5.88 8.46
N ILE A 67 -0.29 5.68 7.75
CA ILE A 67 -0.89 4.35 7.59
C ILE A 67 0.07 3.39 6.86
N VAL A 68 0.73 3.84 5.79
CA VAL A 68 1.72 3.03 5.06
C VAL A 68 2.87 2.63 5.98
N GLN A 69 3.47 3.59 6.70
CA GLN A 69 4.56 3.31 7.63
C GLN A 69 4.16 2.32 8.72
N TYR A 70 2.98 2.47 9.29
CA TYR A 70 2.46 1.55 10.30
C TYR A 70 2.30 0.13 9.74
N ILE A 71 1.79 -0.01 8.52
CA ILE A 71 1.68 -1.31 7.85
C ILE A 71 3.06 -1.95 7.64
N LEU A 72 4.04 -1.16 7.19
CA LEU A 72 5.41 -1.64 6.96
C LEU A 72 6.08 -2.07 8.26
N ASP A 73 5.89 -1.32 9.35
CA ASP A 73 6.37 -1.68 10.69
C ASP A 73 5.74 -3.01 11.17
N LEU A 74 4.43 -3.18 11.01
CA LEU A 74 3.74 -4.43 11.35
C LEU A 74 4.23 -5.62 10.52
N ASP A 75 4.43 -5.43 9.22
CA ASP A 75 4.96 -6.46 8.33
C ASP A 75 6.40 -6.85 8.72
N SER A 76 7.24 -5.88 9.11
CA SER A 76 8.60 -6.13 9.58
C SER A 76 8.66 -7.02 10.83
N ARG A 77 7.61 -6.98 11.65
CA ARG A 77 7.44 -7.81 12.85
C ARG A 77 6.79 -9.17 12.55
N GLY A 78 6.43 -9.43 11.30
CA GLY A 78 5.78 -10.67 10.87
C GLY A 78 4.25 -10.68 11.03
N PHE A 79 3.62 -9.54 11.30
CA PHE A 79 2.17 -9.42 11.51
C PHE A 79 1.51 -8.48 10.50
N PRO A 80 1.46 -8.82 9.20
CA PRO A 80 0.84 -7.95 8.21
C PRO A 80 -0.66 -7.73 8.55
N PRO A 81 -1.13 -6.48 8.62
CA PRO A 81 -2.51 -6.18 8.98
C PRO A 81 -3.49 -6.67 7.91
N ARG A 82 -4.74 -6.91 8.28
CA ARG A 82 -5.81 -7.20 7.31
C ARG A 82 -6.38 -5.88 6.77
N HIS A 83 -7.08 -5.96 5.64
CA HIS A 83 -7.78 -4.80 5.07
C HIS A 83 -8.75 -4.15 6.06
N HIS A 84 -9.41 -4.95 6.91
CA HIS A 84 -10.30 -4.44 7.96
C HIS A 84 -9.56 -3.60 9.00
N ASP A 85 -8.34 -4.00 9.39
CA ASP A 85 -7.55 -3.27 10.39
C ASP A 85 -7.09 -1.93 9.82
N VAL A 86 -6.71 -1.90 8.54
CA VAL A 86 -6.39 -0.67 7.81
C VAL A 86 -7.60 0.27 7.70
N GLU A 87 -8.79 -0.29 7.44
CA GLU A 87 -10.06 0.46 7.44
C GLU A 87 -10.36 1.07 8.81
N GLN A 88 -10.20 0.31 9.90
CA GLN A 88 -10.40 0.82 11.25
C GLN A 88 -9.43 1.95 11.58
N MET A 89 -8.15 1.81 11.22
CA MET A 89 -7.16 2.84 11.49
C MET A 89 -7.47 4.15 10.74
N ALA A 90 -7.87 4.05 9.47
CA ALA A 90 -8.34 5.21 8.71
C ALA A 90 -9.58 5.85 9.34
N ASN A 91 -10.54 5.05 9.80
CA ASN A 91 -11.74 5.56 10.46
C ASN A 91 -11.45 6.24 11.80
N ARG A 92 -10.43 5.81 12.54
CA ARG A 92 -9.99 6.51 13.77
C ARG A 92 -9.48 7.92 13.45
N LEU A 93 -8.61 8.05 12.45
CA LEU A 93 -8.11 9.36 12.00
C LEU A 93 -9.26 10.27 11.52
N LEU A 94 -10.24 9.71 10.81
CA LEU A 94 -11.41 10.45 10.35
C LEU A 94 -12.34 10.85 11.50
N ALA A 95 -12.48 10.00 12.53
CA ALA A 95 -13.26 10.29 13.72
C ALA A 95 -12.65 11.44 14.52
N ASP A 96 -11.33 11.49 14.65
CA ASP A 96 -10.61 12.61 15.29
C ASP A 96 -10.87 13.95 14.56
N ARG A 97 -11.15 13.90 13.26
CA ARG A 97 -11.53 15.05 12.43
C ARG A 97 -13.03 15.33 12.38
N ASN A 98 -13.86 14.56 13.09
CA ASN A 98 -15.32 14.62 13.00
C ASN A 98 -15.87 14.45 11.57
N THR A 99 -15.24 13.57 10.79
CA THR A 99 -15.62 13.29 9.38
C THR A 99 -16.25 11.92 9.21
N SER A 100 -17.01 11.75 8.12
CA SER A 100 -17.66 10.46 7.81
C SER A 100 -16.64 9.36 7.52
N PRO A 101 -16.93 8.11 7.90
CA PRO A 101 -16.02 6.98 7.73
C PRO A 101 -15.73 6.67 6.25
N VAL A 102 -14.68 5.88 6.03
CA VAL A 102 -14.33 5.37 4.71
C VAL A 102 -15.36 4.35 4.21
N GLY A 103 -15.49 4.20 2.90
CA GLY A 103 -16.37 3.19 2.30
C GLY A 103 -15.77 1.78 2.34
N LYS A 104 -16.62 0.75 2.23
CA LYS A 104 -16.24 -0.67 2.28
C LYS A 104 -15.09 -1.11 1.35
N ARG A 105 -14.93 -0.47 0.19
CA ARG A 105 -13.87 -0.79 -0.79
C ARG A 105 -12.62 0.07 -0.63
N TRP A 106 -12.62 1.01 0.31
CA TRP A 106 -11.55 1.99 0.48
C TRP A 106 -10.21 1.31 0.79
N ALA A 107 -10.16 0.41 1.78
CA ALA A 107 -8.90 -0.25 2.17
C ALA A 107 -8.28 -1.07 1.03
N ILE A 108 -9.11 -1.80 0.26
CA ILE A 108 -8.65 -2.57 -0.91
C ILE A 108 -8.08 -1.63 -1.98
N ASN A 109 -8.78 -0.53 -2.27
CA ASN A 109 -8.34 0.44 -3.28
C ASN A 109 -7.10 1.22 -2.82
N PHE A 110 -6.99 1.51 -1.52
CA PHE A 110 -5.83 2.13 -0.90
C PHE A 110 -4.59 1.27 -1.10
N VAL A 111 -4.64 -0.02 -0.71
CA VAL A 111 -3.52 -0.95 -0.90
C VAL A 111 -3.15 -1.10 -2.38
N LYS A 112 -4.13 -1.17 -3.29
CA LYS A 112 -3.86 -1.25 -4.74
C LYS A 112 -3.13 -0.04 -5.30
N ARG A 113 -3.36 1.14 -4.73
CA ARG A 113 -2.75 2.40 -5.19
C ARG A 113 -1.33 2.59 -4.66
N GLN A 114 -0.99 1.94 -3.55
CA GLN A 114 0.33 2.05 -2.93
C GLN A 114 1.27 0.94 -3.43
N PRO A 115 2.27 1.25 -4.28
CA PRO A 115 3.18 0.23 -4.81
C PRO A 115 3.96 -0.50 -3.71
N GLU A 116 4.28 0.20 -2.62
CA GLU A 116 5.01 -0.33 -1.45
C GLU A 116 4.25 -1.47 -0.73
N LEU A 117 2.92 -1.44 -0.79
CA LEU A 117 2.05 -2.38 -0.07
C LEU A 117 1.62 -3.58 -0.93
N LYS A 118 1.84 -3.52 -2.25
CA LYS A 118 1.29 -4.48 -3.23
C LYS A 118 1.69 -5.94 -2.96
N THR A 119 2.88 -6.19 -2.43
CA THR A 119 3.41 -7.54 -2.16
C THR A 119 3.23 -8.01 -0.72
N ARG A 120 2.81 -7.13 0.19
CA ARG A 120 2.75 -7.41 1.63
C ARG A 120 1.38 -7.95 2.07
N PHE A 121 0.31 -7.53 1.39
CA PHE A 121 -1.04 -8.02 1.65
C PHE A 121 -1.37 -9.24 0.78
N GLN A 122 -0.69 -10.37 0.99
CA GLN A 122 -1.21 -11.72 0.67
C GLN A 122 -0.16 -12.81 0.93
N ARG A 123 -0.34 -13.53 2.04
CA ARG A 123 -0.10 -14.98 2.10
C ARG A 123 -1.26 -15.61 2.85
N LYS A 124 -2.02 -16.48 2.17
CA LYS A 124 -2.93 -17.39 2.86
C LYS A 124 -2.03 -18.26 3.73
N TYR A 125 -2.18 -18.18 5.04
CA TYR A 125 -1.39 -18.98 5.95
C TYR A 125 -1.62 -20.46 5.60
N ASP A 126 -0.54 -21.21 5.39
CA ASP A 126 -0.64 -22.60 4.92
C ASP A 126 -1.30 -23.44 6.01
N TYR A 127 -2.48 -23.99 5.71
CA TYR A 127 -3.25 -24.80 6.64
C TYR A 127 -2.47 -26.02 7.14
N ARG A 128 -1.58 -26.58 6.31
CA ARG A 128 -0.70 -27.67 6.74
C ARG A 128 0.28 -27.20 7.80
N ARG A 129 0.84 -26.00 7.64
CA ARG A 129 1.72 -25.38 8.62
C ARG A 129 0.99 -25.08 9.93
N ALA A 130 -0.25 -24.60 9.85
CA ALA A 130 -1.12 -24.40 11.01
C ALA A 130 -1.26 -25.65 11.87
N LYS A 131 -1.46 -26.82 11.22
CA LYS A 131 -1.57 -28.10 11.91
C LYS A 131 -0.26 -28.54 12.55
N CYS A 132 0.88 -28.19 11.96
CA CYS A 132 2.19 -28.50 12.51
C CYS A 132 2.58 -27.58 13.68
N GLU A 133 1.93 -26.42 13.82
CA GLU A 133 2.14 -25.47 14.93
C GLU A 133 1.22 -25.75 16.14
N ASP A 134 0.65 -26.95 16.25
CA ASP A 134 -0.12 -27.39 17.44
C ASP A 134 0.79 -27.37 18.69
N PRO A 135 0.44 -26.59 19.75
CA PRO A 135 1.23 -26.50 20.97
C PRO A 135 1.52 -27.85 21.60
N THR A 136 0.61 -28.81 21.48
CA THR A 136 0.74 -30.16 22.03
C THR A 136 1.82 -30.94 21.29
N VAL A 137 1.85 -30.84 19.96
CA VAL A 137 2.86 -31.48 19.10
C VAL A 137 4.23 -30.87 19.35
N ILE A 138 4.31 -29.54 19.41
CA ILE A 138 5.56 -28.81 19.70
C ILE A 138 6.11 -29.20 21.08
N ARG A 139 5.28 -29.16 22.14
CA ARG A 139 5.69 -29.55 23.50
C ARG A 139 6.16 -31.00 23.58
N ASN A 140 5.45 -31.92 22.93
CA ASN A 140 5.82 -33.33 22.92
C ASN A 140 7.16 -33.55 22.20
N TRP A 141 7.45 -32.82 21.13
CA TRP A 141 8.74 -32.86 20.45
C TRP A 141 9.89 -32.35 21.34
N PHE A 142 9.73 -31.20 22.01
CA PHE A 142 10.73 -30.70 22.95
C PHE A 142 10.95 -31.65 24.13
N ARG A 143 9.88 -32.24 24.69
CA ARG A 143 9.99 -33.27 25.72
C ARG A 143 10.77 -34.50 25.24
N LEU A 144 10.59 -34.90 23.98
CA LEU A 144 11.33 -36.01 23.40
C LEU A 144 12.83 -35.68 23.27
N ILE A 145 13.17 -34.45 22.86
CA ILE A 145 14.55 -33.96 22.84
C ILE A 145 15.16 -33.94 24.24
N GLU A 146 14.44 -33.42 25.24
CA GLU A 146 14.91 -33.45 26.63
C GLU A 146 15.19 -34.88 27.09
N ASN A 147 14.28 -35.80 26.81
CA ASN A 147 14.44 -37.20 27.19
C ASN A 147 15.59 -37.88 26.43
N THR A 148 15.80 -37.61 25.14
CA THR A 148 16.91 -38.21 24.39
C THR A 148 18.26 -37.61 24.78
N ILE A 149 18.32 -36.32 25.13
CA ILE A 149 19.51 -35.69 25.71
C ILE A 149 19.79 -36.31 27.08
N VAL A 150 18.78 -36.48 27.95
CA VAL A 150 18.98 -37.10 29.27
C VAL A 150 19.38 -38.58 29.16
N LEU A 151 18.83 -39.32 28.20
CA LEU A 151 19.16 -40.73 27.96
C LEU A 151 20.54 -40.92 27.29
N ASN A 152 20.93 -40.04 26.35
CA ASN A 152 22.26 -40.09 25.72
C ASN A 152 23.36 -39.48 26.59
N ILE A 153 23.02 -38.58 27.52
CA ILE A 153 23.90 -38.06 28.56
C ILE A 153 23.60 -38.79 29.89
N GLY A 154 23.31 -40.10 29.79
CA GLY A 154 23.39 -41.08 30.87
C GLY A 154 24.83 -41.24 31.36
N GLY A 155 25.35 -40.13 31.88
CA GLY A 155 26.66 -39.94 32.46
C GLY A 155 26.78 -38.60 33.18
N PHE A 156 26.10 -37.52 32.77
CA PHE A 156 26.20 -36.22 33.44
C PHE A 156 24.93 -35.36 33.26
N THR A 157 24.16 -35.21 34.34
CA THR A 157 23.00 -34.31 34.40
C THR A 157 23.43 -32.84 34.33
N LEU A 158 23.11 -32.13 33.26
CA LEU A 158 23.14 -30.66 33.21
C LEU A 158 21.72 -30.12 33.07
N ASN A 159 21.22 -29.52 34.16
CA ASN A 159 19.92 -28.87 34.24
C ASN A 159 19.88 -27.60 33.38
N PHE A 160 19.42 -27.69 32.13
CA PHE A 160 19.02 -26.51 31.36
C PHE A 160 17.55 -26.18 31.63
N ARG A 161 17.32 -25.21 32.51
CA ARG A 161 15.99 -24.67 32.81
C ARG A 161 15.64 -23.56 31.82
N ILE A 162 14.92 -23.88 30.75
CA ILE A 162 14.31 -22.87 29.88
C ILE A 162 12.94 -22.52 30.47
N LYS A 163 12.83 -21.34 31.11
CA LYS A 163 11.53 -20.74 31.45
C LYS A 163 10.90 -20.22 30.16
N VAL A 164 9.83 -20.88 29.70
CA VAL A 164 8.87 -20.27 28.78
C VAL A 164 7.83 -19.57 29.67
N GLN A 165 7.80 -18.23 29.62
CA GLN A 165 6.79 -17.40 30.27
C GLN A 165 5.60 -17.22 29.32
N ASP A 166 4.40 -17.27 29.90
CA ASP A 166 3.09 -17.13 29.26
C ASP A 166 2.88 -15.77 28.55
#